data_AF-A0A4S3J4Q7-F1
#
_entry.id   AF-A0A4S3J4Q7-F1
#
_cell.length_a   1.000
_cell.length_b   1.000
_cell.length_c   1.000
_cell.angle_alpha   90.00
_cell.angle_beta   90.00
_cell.angle_gamma   90.00
#
_symmetry.space_group_name_H-M   'P 1'
#
loop_
_entity.id
_entity.type
_entity.pdbx_description
1 polymer ?
#
loop_
_entity_poly.entity_id
_entity_poly.type
_entity_poly.pdbx_seq_one_letter_code
_entity_poly.pdbx_strand_id
1 'polypeptide(L)'
;MASTHDDYTVAWICALPLEIAAAKIMLDEVHPPLSQTHADHNVYTLGSISGHNVVVACLPAGVYGTISASTVVSHLVSTYPNIQFGLMVGIGGGVPSKTVDIRLGDVTVSVYWVA
;
A
#
# COMPACT_ATOMS: atom_id res chain seq x y z
N MET A 1 12.97 -9.01 19.25
CA MET A 1 14.04 -8.18 18.64
C MET A 1 13.35 -6.98 18.00
N ALA A 2 13.96 -5.81 18.01
CA ALA A 2 13.37 -4.65 17.34
C ALA A 2 13.51 -4.82 15.81
N SER A 3 12.43 -4.61 15.07
CA SER A 3 12.45 -4.63 13.60
C SER A 3 13.29 -3.47 13.06
N THR A 4 13.86 -3.66 11.89
CA THR A 4 14.64 -2.71 11.11
C THR A 4 13.97 -2.49 9.76
N HIS A 5 14.42 -1.50 8.99
CA HIS A 5 13.86 -1.23 7.66
C HIS A 5 14.02 -2.43 6.71
N ASP A 6 15.09 -3.21 6.89
CA ASP A 6 15.45 -4.35 6.06
C ASP A 6 14.52 -5.56 6.27
N ASP A 7 13.76 -5.58 7.37
CA ASP A 7 12.87 -6.69 7.70
C ASP A 7 11.56 -6.66 6.90
N TYR A 8 11.27 -5.58 6.18
CA TYR A 8 10.01 -5.40 5.46
C TYR A 8 10.16 -5.74 3.98
N THR A 9 9.23 -6.55 3.47
CA THR A 9 9.30 -7.12 2.11
C THR A 9 8.06 -6.85 1.25
N VAL A 10 6.97 -6.42 1.86
CA VAL A 10 5.71 -6.12 1.17
C VAL A 10 5.31 -4.67 1.41
N ALA A 11 5.02 -3.93 0.36
CA ALA A 11 4.44 -2.60 0.42
C ALA A 11 2.96 -2.67 0.04
N TRP A 12 2.09 -2.14 0.90
CA TRP A 12 0.67 -1.97 0.67
C TRP A 12 0.38 -0.47 0.55
N ILE A 13 0.01 -0.02 -0.65
CA ILE A 13 -0.26 1.37 -0.97
C ILE A 13 -1.76 1.58 -1.14
N CYS A 14 -2.31 2.53 -0.40
CA CYS A 14 -3.70 2.96 -0.47
C CYS A 14 -3.81 4.36 -1.09
N ALA A 15 -4.91 4.64 -1.78
CA ALA A 15 -5.20 5.97 -2.31
C ALA A 15 -5.98 6.84 -1.32
N LEU A 16 -6.86 6.24 -0.52
CA LEU A 16 -7.85 6.95 0.29
C LEU A 16 -7.70 6.66 1.80
N PRO A 17 -8.08 7.62 2.67
CA PRO A 17 -8.06 7.43 4.12
C PRO A 17 -8.86 6.21 4.60
N LEU A 18 -9.98 5.90 3.96
CA LEU A 18 -10.80 4.74 4.31
C LEU A 18 -10.10 3.42 3.97
N GLU A 19 -9.34 3.38 2.87
CA GLU A 19 -8.61 2.20 2.42
C GLU A 19 -7.46 1.89 3.37
N ILE A 20 -6.69 2.90 3.79
CA ILE A 20 -5.63 2.70 4.80
C ILE A 20 -6.22 2.36 6.18
N ALA A 21 -7.39 2.90 6.55
CA ALA A 21 -8.06 2.51 7.78
C ALA A 21 -8.40 1.01 7.77
N ALA A 22 -8.91 0.50 6.65
CA ALA A 22 -9.14 -0.94 6.47
C ALA A 22 -7.83 -1.72 6.50
N ALA A 23 -6.79 -1.29 5.77
CA ALA A 23 -5.49 -1.97 5.75
C ALA A 23 -4.87 -2.09 7.14
N LYS A 24 -4.98 -1.04 7.98
CA LYS A 24 -4.51 -1.06 9.38
C LYS A 24 -5.23 -2.10 10.24
N ILE A 25 -6.54 -2.28 10.04
CA ILE A 25 -7.35 -3.26 10.76
C ILE A 25 -7.01 -4.69 10.31
N MET A 26 -6.56 -4.87 9.08
CA MET A 26 -6.17 -6.17 8.52
C MET A 26 -4.80 -6.68 8.99
N LEU A 27 -4.00 -5.84 9.67
CA LEU A 27 -2.71 -6.27 10.23
C LEU A 27 -2.94 -7.21 11.42
N ASP A 28 -2.24 -8.35 11.44
CA ASP A 28 -2.25 -9.27 12.57
C ASP A 28 -1.52 -8.67 13.78
N GLU A 29 -0.39 -8.00 13.51
CA GLU A 29 0.39 -7.25 14.49
C GLU A 29 0.75 -5.88 13.92
N VAL A 30 0.68 -4.84 14.76
CA VAL A 30 1.18 -3.51 14.43
C VAL A 30 2.54 -3.32 15.10
N HIS A 31 3.56 -3.03 14.31
CA HIS A 31 4.92 -2.80 14.79
C HIS A 31 5.12 -1.32 15.17
N PRO A 32 6.07 -1.03 16.08
CA PRO A 32 6.49 0.34 16.36
C PRO A 32 7.01 1.05 15.10
N PRO A 33 6.82 2.38 14.99
CA PRO A 33 7.36 3.14 13.88
C PRO A 33 8.89 3.13 13.91
N LEU A 34 9.51 3.15 12.73
CA LEU A 34 10.95 3.26 12.57
C LEU A 34 11.35 4.71 12.26
N SER A 35 12.61 5.05 12.53
CA SER A 35 13.17 6.36 12.24
C SER A 35 13.26 6.59 10.74
N GLN A 36 12.69 7.69 10.26
CA GLN A 36 12.68 8.06 8.84
C GLN A 36 13.56 9.28 8.60
N THR A 37 14.12 9.38 7.39
CA THR A 37 14.88 10.58 6.98
C THR A 37 13.95 11.78 6.78
N HIS A 38 14.47 13.00 6.97
CA HIS A 38 13.69 14.23 6.71
C HIS A 38 13.27 14.40 5.24
N ALA A 39 13.89 13.68 4.30
CA ALA A 39 13.55 13.76 2.89
C ALA A 39 12.26 12.97 2.56
N ASP A 40 11.94 11.96 3.37
CA ASP A 40 10.73 11.19 3.22
C ASP A 40 9.61 11.84 4.06
N HIS A 41 8.50 12.19 3.40
CA HIS A 41 7.33 12.79 4.04
C HIS A 41 6.15 11.82 4.12
N ASN A 42 6.33 10.57 3.69
CA ASN A 42 5.30 9.57 3.80
C ASN A 42 5.04 9.24 5.27
N VAL A 43 3.79 8.84 5.54
CA VAL A 43 3.40 8.29 6.84
C VAL A 43 3.20 6.79 6.66
N TYR A 44 4.03 6.01 7.35
CA TYR A 44 3.96 4.55 7.30
C TYR A 44 3.24 3.98 8.52
N THR A 45 2.53 2.88 8.30
CA THR A 45 2.14 1.96 9.37
C THR A 45 2.81 0.63 9.10
N LEU A 46 3.46 0.10 10.12
CA LEU A 46 4.26 -1.10 10.03
C LEU A 46 3.54 -2.23 10.75
N GLY A 47 3.63 -3.43 10.21
CA GLY A 47 3.01 -4.58 10.84
C GLY A 47 3.33 -5.88 10.13
N SER A 48 2.58 -6.92 10.48
CA SER A 48 2.65 -8.20 9.81
C SER A 48 1.29 -8.75 9.43
N ILE A 49 1.25 -9.54 8.36
CA ILE A 49 0.11 -10.35 7.94
C ILE A 49 0.63 -11.75 7.62
N SER A 50 0.12 -12.76 8.30
CA SER A 50 0.50 -14.16 8.12
C SER A 50 2.03 -14.37 8.15
N GLY A 51 2.74 -13.65 9.01
CA GLY A 51 4.20 -13.73 9.16
C GLY A 51 5.01 -12.94 8.11
N HIS A 52 4.36 -12.22 7.20
CA HIS A 52 5.02 -11.29 6.28
C HIS A 52 5.01 -9.88 6.85
N ASN A 53 6.18 -9.22 6.90
CA ASN A 53 6.29 -7.84 7.33
C ASN A 53 5.86 -6.87 6.22
N VAL A 54 4.86 -6.05 6.51
CA VAL A 54 4.19 -5.16 5.57
C VAL A 54 4.40 -3.70 5.97
N VAL A 55 4.73 -2.86 4.98
CA VAL A 55 4.71 -1.40 5.07
C VAL A 55 3.43 -0.90 4.43
N VAL A 56 2.55 -0.29 5.21
CA VAL A 56 1.32 0.32 4.72
C VAL A 56 1.52 1.82 4.57
N ALA A 57 1.23 2.36 3.40
CA ALA A 57 1.30 3.80 3.09
C ALA A 57 0.00 4.28 2.42
N CYS A 58 -0.31 5.56 2.56
CA CYS A 58 -1.42 6.20 1.87
C CYS A 58 -0.93 7.41 1.08
N LEU A 59 -1.57 7.70 -0.05
CA LEU A 59 -1.39 8.97 -0.74
C LEU A 59 -1.76 10.16 0.17
N PRO A 60 -1.17 11.35 -0.05
CA PRO A 60 -1.55 12.56 0.65
C PRO A 60 -3.05 12.84 0.52
N ALA A 61 -3.67 13.30 1.62
CA ALA A 61 -5.11 13.52 1.65
C ALA A 61 -5.57 14.47 0.52
N GLY A 62 -6.59 14.03 -0.23
CA GLY A 62 -7.13 14.79 -1.36
C GLY A 62 -6.28 14.77 -2.64
N VAL A 63 -5.13 14.08 -2.62
CA VAL A 63 -4.27 13.89 -3.80
C VAL A 63 -4.40 12.45 -4.29
N TYR A 64 -4.75 12.30 -5.57
CA TYR A 64 -4.90 11.00 -6.23
C TYR A 64 -4.21 11.01 -7.59
N GLY A 65 -3.99 9.82 -8.13
CA GLY A 65 -3.40 9.62 -9.45
C GLY A 65 -1.97 9.07 -9.43
N THR A 66 -1.49 8.72 -10.62
CA THR A 66 -0.24 7.98 -10.84
C THR A 66 1.00 8.73 -10.34
N ILE A 67 1.05 10.05 -10.50
CA ILE A 67 2.18 10.88 -10.05
C ILE A 67 2.33 10.78 -8.53
N SER A 68 1.26 10.99 -7.78
CA SER A 68 1.32 10.92 -6.31
C SER A 68 1.71 9.52 -5.83
N ALA A 69 1.19 8.48 -6.48
CA ALA A 69 1.55 7.10 -6.17
C ALA A 69 3.03 6.83 -6.45
N SER A 70 3.56 7.34 -7.57
CA SER A 70 4.97 7.19 -7.90
C SER A 70 5.88 7.85 -6.87
N THR A 71 5.51 9.03 -6.35
CA THR A 71 6.29 9.72 -5.30
C THR A 71 6.29 8.91 -4.00
N VAL A 72 5.11 8.45 -3.56
CA VAL A 72 5.01 7.63 -2.34
C VAL A 72 5.85 6.38 -2.47
N VAL A 73 5.73 5.64 -3.58
CA VAL A 73 6.48 4.41 -3.81
C VAL A 73 7.98 4.67 -3.90
N SER A 74 8.42 5.73 -4.59
CA SER A 74 9.84 6.08 -4.73
C SER A 74 10.51 6.30 -3.38
N HIS A 75 9.82 7.00 -2.48
CA HIS A 75 10.29 7.22 -1.11
C HIS A 75 10.24 5.92 -0.29
N LEU A 76 9.16 5.13 -0.42
CA LEU A 76 8.99 3.87 0.29
C LEU A 76 10.13 2.90 -0.02
N VAL A 77 10.45 2.67 -1.29
CA VAL A 77 11.53 1.73 -1.68
C VAL A 77 12.92 2.26 -1.33
N SER A 78 13.07 3.59 -1.20
CA SER A 78 14.30 4.20 -0.69
C SER A 78 14.44 4.01 0.83
N THR A 79 13.35 4.07 1.58
CA THR A 79 13.34 3.92 3.04
C THR A 79 13.35 2.45 3.47
N TYR A 80 12.71 1.55 2.72
CA TYR A 80 12.63 0.11 2.96
C TYR A 80 13.27 -0.64 1.79
N PRO A 81 14.59 -0.92 1.84
CA PRO A 81 15.35 -1.38 0.67
C PRO A 81 15.03 -2.81 0.24
N ASN A 82 14.45 -3.63 1.13
CA ASN A 82 14.16 -5.05 0.89
C ASN A 82 12.73 -5.33 0.42
N ILE A 83 11.98 -4.30 0.01
CA ILE A 83 10.66 -4.48 -0.58
C ILE A 83 10.77 -5.27 -1.89
N GLN A 84 10.06 -6.39 -1.95
CA GLN A 84 10.01 -7.30 -3.09
C GLN A 84 8.68 -7.20 -3.83
N PHE A 85 7.60 -6.89 -3.11
CA PHE A 85 6.25 -6.78 -3.66
C PHE A 85 5.62 -5.45 -3.29
N GLY A 86 5.11 -4.72 -4.28
CA GLY A 86 4.30 -3.52 -4.09
C GLY A 86 2.88 -3.74 -4.59
N LEU A 87 1.90 -3.54 -3.71
CA LEU A 87 0.48 -3.73 -4.00
C LEU A 87 -0.24 -2.40 -3.87
N MET A 88 -0.83 -1.92 -4.96
CA MET A 88 -1.81 -0.84 -4.90
C MET A 88 -3.17 -1.47 -4.61
N VAL A 89 -3.73 -1.19 -3.44
CA VAL A 89 -4.99 -1.80 -2.97
C VAL A 89 -5.96 -0.68 -2.60
N GLY A 90 -7.12 -0.70 -3.23
CA GLY A 90 -8.14 0.31 -3.02
C GLY A 90 -9.46 -0.07 -3.66
N ILE A 91 -10.43 0.82 -3.52
CA ILE A 91 -11.73 0.69 -4.18
C ILE A 91 -11.64 1.17 -5.62
N GLY A 92 -12.38 0.52 -6.51
CA GLY A 92 -12.42 0.86 -7.93
C GLY A 92 -13.85 0.91 -8.46
N GLY A 93 -14.06 1.69 -9.53
CA GLY A 93 -15.28 1.64 -10.32
C GLY A 93 -15.17 0.61 -11.44
N GLY A 94 -16.26 -0.12 -11.71
CA GLY A 94 -16.35 -1.08 -12.82
C GLY A 94 -17.40 -0.66 -13.84
N VAL A 95 -17.16 -0.98 -15.12
CA VAL A 95 -18.13 -0.77 -16.21
C VAL A 95 -18.56 -2.15 -16.74
N PRO A 96 -19.68 -2.72 -16.23
CA PRO A 96 -20.15 -4.03 -16.68
C PRO A 96 -20.63 -3.98 -18.14
N SER A 97 -20.58 -5.13 -18.81
CA SER A 97 -21.10 -5.30 -20.17
C SER A 97 -21.78 -6.66 -20.32
N LYS A 98 -22.45 -6.90 -21.46
CA LYS A 98 -23.10 -8.20 -21.71
C LYS A 98 -22.13 -9.39 -21.72
N THR A 99 -20.85 -9.13 -21.98
CA THR A 99 -19.79 -10.16 -22.04
C THR A 99 -18.87 -10.16 -20.83
N VAL A 100 -18.99 -9.16 -19.94
CA VAL A 100 -18.16 -9.00 -18.75
C VAL A 100 -19.08 -8.63 -17.59
N ASP A 101 -19.37 -9.62 -16.75
CA ASP A 101 -20.24 -9.49 -15.58
C ASP A 101 -19.41 -9.01 -14.37
N ILE A 102 -19.29 -7.68 -14.21
CA ILE A 102 -18.67 -7.04 -13.04
C ILE A 102 -19.78 -6.64 -12.07
N ARG A 103 -19.66 -7.05 -10.82
CA ARG A 103 -20.63 -6.82 -9.75
C ARG A 103 -20.01 -6.08 -8.58
N LEU A 104 -20.87 -5.39 -7.81
CA LEU A 104 -20.44 -4.79 -6.56
C LEU A 104 -19.96 -5.88 -5.59
N GLY A 105 -18.77 -5.67 -5.02
CA GLY A 105 -18.11 -6.64 -4.14
C GLY A 105 -17.09 -7.52 -4.84
N ASP A 106 -17.00 -7.49 -6.17
CA ASP A 106 -15.95 -8.20 -6.88
C ASP A 106 -14.56 -7.62 -6.56
N VAL A 107 -13.59 -8.52 -6.36
CA VAL A 107 -12.17 -8.17 -6.24
C VAL A 107 -11.52 -8.40 -7.59
N THR A 108 -10.99 -7.33 -8.19
CA THR A 108 -10.27 -7.40 -9.46
C THR A 108 -8.77 -7.36 -9.21
N VAL A 109 -8.02 -8.23 -9.90
CA VAL A 109 -6.55 -8.22 -9.89
C VAL A 109 -6.07 -7.85 -11.28
N SER A 110 -5.35 -6.74 -11.40
CA SER A 110 -4.72 -6.38 -12.67
C SER A 110 -3.48 -7.23 -12.90
N VAL A 111 -3.47 -7.99 -13.97
CA VAL A 111 -2.31 -8.78 -14.42
C VAL A 111 -1.43 -8.04 -15.42
N TYR A 112 -1.86 -6.86 -15.87
CA TYR A 112 -1.11 -5.99 -16.79
C TYR A 112 -0.98 -4.59 -16.20
N TRP A 113 0.26 -4.11 -16.11
CA TRP A 113 0.55 -2.74 -15.71
C TRP A 113 0.35 -1.80 -16.91
N VAL A 114 -0.47 -0.77 -16.72
CA VAL A 114 -0.47 0.42 -17.57
C VAL A 114 -0.33 1.60 -16.61
N ALA A 115 0.84 2.26 -16.66
CA ALA A 115 1.06 3.53 -15.99
C ALA A 115 0.57 4.69 -16.87
#